data_AF-A0A2V8Y4E5-F1
#
_entry.id   AF-A0A2V8Y4E5-F1
#
_cell.length_a   1.000
_cell.length_b   1.000
_cell.length_c   1.000
_cell.angle_alpha   90.00
_cell.angle_beta   90.00
_cell.angle_gamma   90.00
#
_symmetry.space_group_name_H-M   'P 1'
#
loop_
_entity.id
_entity.type
_entity.pdbx_description
1 polymer ?
#
loop_
_entity_poly.entity_id
_entity_poly.type
_entity_poly.pdbx_seq_one_letter_code
_entity_poly.pdbx_strand_id
1 'polypeptide(L)' 'MVAEYASTENVSPYGVRVKTDRPWRPDTRVLVKSSHGEPWARARVVYCQTLQSKMFAVGLEFFARAGDWIAAV' A
#
# COMPACT_ATOMS: atom_id res chain seq x y z
N MET A 1 3.38 -14.53 -8.49
CA MET A 1 2.97 -13.49 -7.53
C MET A 1 4.24 -12.74 -7.14
N VAL A 2 4.36 -11.45 -7.45
CA VAL A 2 5.54 -10.65 -7.06
C VAL A 2 5.19 -9.93 -5.76
N ALA A 3 5.98 -10.17 -4.71
CA ALA A 3 5.89 -9.44 -3.46
C ALA A 3 7.11 -8.52 -3.33
N GLU A 4 6.90 -7.35 -2.76
CA GLU A 4 7.95 -6.36 -2.52
C GLU A 4 7.79 -5.83 -1.10
N TYR A 5 8.88 -5.80 -0.34
CA TYR A 5 8.89 -5.10 0.94
C TYR A 5 9.09 -3.62 0.67
N ALA A 6 8.21 -2.81 1.22
CA ALA A 6 8.19 -1.38 1.00
C ALA A 6 7.98 -0.66 2.33
N SER A 7 8.72 0.43 2.53
CA SER A 7 8.49 1.33 3.66
C SER A 7 7.17 2.07 3.47
N THR A 8 6.40 2.19 4.54
CA THR A 8 5.11 2.91 4.55
C THR A 8 5.29 4.34 5.03
N GLU A 9 4.50 5.25 4.47
CA GLU A 9 4.41 6.66 4.80
C GLU A 9 2.93 7.08 4.73
N ASN A 10 2.52 8.09 5.50
CA ASN A 10 1.14 8.62 5.49
C ASN A 10 0.06 7.53 5.58
N VAL A 11 0.17 6.64 6.58
CA VAL A 11 -0.77 5.53 6.81
C VAL A 11 -2.10 6.06 7.32
N SER A 12 -3.21 5.60 6.76
CA SER A 12 -4.57 5.95 7.19
C SER A 12 -5.55 4.77 7.08
N PRO A 13 -6.77 4.91 7.61
CA PRO A 13 -7.84 3.92 7.39
C PRO A 13 -8.28 3.78 5.92
N TYR A 14 -7.96 4.72 5.05
CA TYR A 14 -8.42 4.72 3.65
C TYR A 14 -7.31 4.40 2.66
N GLY A 15 -6.05 4.46 3.08
CA GLY A 15 -4.92 4.25 2.20
C GLY A 15 -3.57 4.41 2.87
N VAL A 16 -2.53 4.22 2.07
CA VAL A 16 -1.13 4.34 2.50
C VAL A 16 -0.27 4.78 1.33
N ARG A 17 0.79 5.55 1.60
CA ARG A 17 1.87 5.77 0.64
C ARG A 17 2.97 4.77 0.91
N VAL A 18 3.51 4.14 -0.13
CA VAL A 18 4.65 3.22 -0.01
C VAL A 18 5.79 3.67 -0.90
N LYS A 19 7.02 3.38 -0.48
CA LYS A 19 8.23 3.56 -1.29
C LYS A 19 8.64 2.25 -1.93
N THR A 20 8.72 2.23 -3.26
CA THR A 20 9.05 1.04 -4.06
C THR A 20 10.27 1.30 -4.94
N ASP A 21 10.99 0.22 -5.30
CA ASP A 21 12.15 0.29 -6.20
C ASP A 21 11.73 0.29 -7.67
N ARG A 22 10.46 -0.01 -7.93
CA ARG A 22 9.88 -0.14 -9.27
C ARG A 22 8.64 0.75 -9.41
N PRO A 23 8.37 1.26 -10.62
CA PRO A 23 7.15 2.01 -10.87
C PRO A 23 5.93 1.08 -10.88
N TRP A 24 4.79 1.61 -10.45
CA TRP A 24 3.52 0.91 -10.45
C TRP A 24 2.52 1.60 -11.36
N ARG A 25 1.71 0.82 -12.09
CA ARG A 25 0.67 1.38 -12.95
C ARG A 25 -0.53 1.81 -12.10
N PRO A 26 -1.12 2.99 -12.33
CA PRO A 26 -2.43 3.34 -11.77
C PRO A 26 -3.47 2.24 -12.02
N ASP A 27 -4.45 2.16 -11.12
CA ASP A 27 -5.51 1.14 -11.08
C ASP A 27 -5.05 -0.32 -10.89
N THR A 28 -3.74 -0.57 -10.75
CA THR A 28 -3.22 -1.89 -10.39
C THR A 28 -3.76 -2.29 -9.02
N ARG A 29 -4.34 -3.48 -8.93
CA ARG A 29 -4.84 -4.07 -7.69
C ARG A 29 -3.71 -4.81 -6.98
N VAL A 30 -3.52 -4.50 -5.71
CA VAL A 30 -2.46 -5.07 -4.86
C VAL A 30 -3.02 -5.61 -3.57
N LEU A 31 -2.31 -6.59 -3.02
CA LEU A 31 -2.51 -7.07 -1.67
C LEU A 31 -1.45 -6.44 -0.79
N VAL A 32 -1.88 -5.68 0.22
CA VAL A 32 -1.00 -5.09 1.22
C VAL A 32 -1.05 -5.98 2.44
N LYS A 33 0.09 -6.51 2.85
CA LYS A 33 0.24 -7.30 4.09
C LYS A 33 1.22 -6.58 5.00
N SER A 34 0.88 -6.49 6.29
CA SER A 34 1.81 -5.98 7.29
C SER A 34 2.99 -6.96 7.47
N SER A 35 4.20 -6.42 7.62
CA SER A 35 5.38 -7.21 7.96
C SER A 35 5.26 -7.90 9.34
N HIS A 36 4.41 -7.36 10.22
CA HIS A 36 4.17 -7.89 11.57
C HIS A 36 3.08 -8.97 11.65
N GLY A 37 2.48 -9.37 10.51
CA GLY A 37 1.45 -10.41 10.45
C GLY A 37 0.18 -9.95 9.72
N GLU A 38 -0.91 -10.72 9.87
CA GLU A 38 -2.25 -10.27 9.48
C GLU A 38 -2.69 -9.09 10.38
N PRO A 39 -3.31 -8.02 9.82
CA PRO A 39 -4.23 -8.08 8.69
C PRO A 39 -3.68 -7.62 7.34
N TRP A 40 -4.35 -8.09 6.28
CA TRP A 40 -4.13 -7.67 4.89
C TRP A 40 -5.26 -6.78 4.39
N ALA A 41 -4.93 -5.89 3.46
CA ALA A 41 -5.88 -5.04 2.75
C ALA A 41 -5.74 -5.24 1.24
N ARG A 42 -6.86 -5.28 0.52
CA ARG A 42 -6.89 -5.07 -0.92
C ARG A 42 -6.86 -3.59 -1.20
N ALA A 43 -5.90 -3.19 -2.02
CA ALA A 43 -5.69 -1.81 -2.37
C ALA A 43 -5.57 -1.63 -3.87
N ARG A 44 -5.75 -0.40 -4.32
CA ARG A 44 -5.55 0.01 -5.70
C ARG A 44 -4.54 1.14 -5.75
N VAL A 45 -3.65 1.10 -6.74
CA VAL A 45 -2.73 2.21 -6.99
C VAL A 45 -3.52 3.42 -7.50
N VAL A 46 -3.52 4.51 -6.73
CA VAL A 46 -4.16 5.78 -7.12
C VAL A 46 -3.18 6.73 -7.80
N TYR A 47 -1.88 6.65 -7.46
CA TYR A 47 -0.82 7.38 -8.15
C TYR A 47 0.52 6.65 -8.01
N CYS A 48 1.44 6.94 -8.93
CA CYS A 48 2.84 6.57 -8.85
C CYS A 48 3.69 7.79 -9.23
N GLN A 49 4.52 8.24 -8.30
CA GLN A 49 5.39 9.41 -8.45
C GLN A 49 6.85 8.97 -8.39
N THR A 50 7.66 9.41 -9.36
CA THR A 50 9.11 9.21 -9.33
C THR A 50 9.76 10.10 -8.27
N LEU A 51 10.60 9.52 -7.43
CA LEU A 51 11.42 10.21 -6.43
C LEU A 51 12.88 10.32 -6.89
N GLN A 52 13.71 11.00 -6.09
CA GLN A 52 15.16 10.97 -6.25
C GLN A 52 15.69 9.53 -6.08
N SER A 53 16.86 9.24 -6.67
CA SER A 53 17.53 7.93 -6.56
C SER A 53 16.79 6.74 -7.18
N LYS A 54 15.98 6.97 -8.23
CA LYS A 54 15.22 5.91 -8.96
C LYS A 54 14.21 5.16 -8.08
N MET A 55 13.78 5.75 -6.97
CA MET A 55 12.69 5.23 -6.14
C MET A 55 11.35 5.79 -6.59
N PHE A 56 10.26 5.17 -6.16
CA PHE A 56 8.90 5.60 -6.49
C PHE A 56 8.06 5.70 -5.22
N ALA A 57 7.29 6.79 -5.10
CA ALA A 57 6.21 6.93 -4.13
C ALA A 57 4.91 6.47 -4.78
N VAL A 58 4.29 5.44 -4.20
CA VAL A 58 3.06 4.85 -4.70
C VAL A 58 1.95 5.09 -3.69
N GLY A 59 0.89 5.76 -4.11
CA GLY A 59 -0.32 5.92 -3.31
C GLY A 59 -1.24 4.72 -3.50
N LEU A 60 -1.66 4.13 -2.38
CA LEU A 60 -2.59 3.01 -2.35
C LEU A 60 -3.88 3.41 -1.64
N GLU A 61 -5.02 3.18 -2.28
CA GLU A 61 -6.35 3.32 -1.71
C GLU A 61 -6.86 1.93 -1.31
N PHE A 62 -7.27 1.77 -0.05
CA PHE A 62 -7.85 0.54 0.47
C PHE A 62 -9.34 0.47 0.14
N PHE A 63 -9.76 -0.62 -0.49
CA PHE A 63 -11.17 -0.82 -0.86
C PHE A 63 -11.79 -2.11 -0.30
N ALA A 64 -10.99 -3.02 0.25
CA ALA A 64 -11.47 -4.13 1.06
C ALA A 64 -10.40 -4.53 2.08
N ARG A 65 -10.81 -4.85 3.31
CA ARG A 65 -9.91 -5.27 4.39
C ARG A 65 -10.39 -6.60 4.94
N ALA A 66 -9.45 -7.51 5.22
CA ALA A 66 -9.76 -8.70 5.99
C ALA A 66 -9.43 -8.40 7.46
N GLY A 67 -10.46 -8.15 8.28
CA GLY A 67 -10.35 -7.90 9.72
C GLY A 67 -10.76 -6.50 10.16
N ASP A 68 -11.48 -6.42 11.27
CA ASP A 68 -11.97 -5.20 11.91
C ASP A 68 -10.82 -4.31 12.40
N TRP A 69 -10.66 -3.15 11.76
CA TRP A 69 -9.79 -2.05 12.23
C TRP A 69 -10.56 -1.02 13.07
N ILE A 70 -11.82 -1.28 13.39
CA ILE A 70 -12.56 -0.45 14.34
C ILE A 70 -12.18 -0.96 15.71
N ALA A 71 -11.28 -0.21 16.37
CA ALA A 71 -11.03 -0.36 17.79
C ALA A 71 -12.37 -0.53 18.51
N ALA A 72 -12.46 -1.55 19.37
CA ALA A 72 -13.58 -1.71 20.29
C ALA A 72 -13.88 -0.34 20.94
N VAL A 73 -15.11 0.13 20.74
CA VAL A 73 -15.70 1.22 21.52
C VAL A 73 -16.10 0.71 22.90
#